data_AF-A0A533XLD8-F1
#
_entry.id   AF-A0A533XLD8-F1
#
_cell.length_a   1.000
_cell.length_b   1.000
_cell.length_c   1.000
_cell.angle_alpha   90.00
_cell.angle_beta   90.00
_cell.angle_gamma   90.00
#
_symmetry.space_group_name_H-M   'P 1'
#
loop_
_entity.id
_entity.type
_entity.pdbx_description
1 polymer ?
#
loop_
_entity_poly.entity_id
_entity_poly.type
_entity_poly.pdbx_seq_one_letter_code
_entity_poly.pdbx_strand_id
1 'polypeptide(L)'
;MFVARVPIIILAFAISGCQTVSSAFHFRAGTDALERGDYKLAAVELEKARSDNPNWSKIRNNLGVAYARLGRHDEAWREFLAAIAVPPENPGAIQNFEKYWGRFESEGVLAKGTPSENVLHRLGRPQIEIRCKSMAGAVLWLYGSKGLRFEENKLTEAGGMLTINLKPC
;
A
#
# COMPACT_ATOMS: atom_id res chain seq x y z
N MET A 1 -52.92 22.28 25.04
CA MET A 1 -52.57 21.52 23.82
C MET A 1 -51.06 21.23 23.85
N PHE A 2 -50.66 20.06 24.35
CA PHE A 2 -49.28 19.60 24.29
C PHE A 2 -49.11 18.78 23.00
N VAL A 3 -48.39 19.32 22.02
CA VAL A 3 -47.98 18.55 20.83
C VAL A 3 -46.67 17.86 21.19
N ALA A 4 -46.76 16.60 21.61
CA ALA A 4 -45.60 15.74 21.83
C ALA A 4 -44.97 15.40 20.47
N ARG A 5 -43.78 15.96 20.20
CA ARG A 5 -42.96 15.55 19.05
C ARG A 5 -42.28 14.23 19.41
N VAL A 6 -42.72 13.14 18.79
CA VAL A 6 -42.03 11.85 18.82
C VAL A 6 -40.81 11.97 17.90
N PRO A 7 -39.56 11.87 18.40
CA PRO A 7 -38.41 11.81 17.52
C PRO A 7 -38.42 10.45 16.81
N ILE A 8 -38.61 10.47 15.49
CA ILE A 8 -38.38 9.31 14.63
C ILE A 8 -36.87 9.08 14.63
N ILE A 9 -36.41 8.14 15.48
CA ILE A 9 -35.06 7.60 15.41
C ILE A 9 -35.05 6.71 14.16
N ILE A 10 -34.56 7.25 13.04
CA ILE A 10 -34.31 6.45 11.83
C ILE A 10 -33.21 5.46 12.20
N LEU A 11 -33.59 4.20 12.37
CA LEU A 11 -32.69 3.08 12.56
C LEU A 11 -31.94 2.83 11.23
N ALA A 12 -30.87 3.58 10.98
CA ALA A 12 -29.99 3.37 9.84
C ALA A 12 -29.06 2.17 10.11
N PHE A 13 -29.62 0.95 10.15
CA PHE A 13 -28.87 -0.29 10.39
C PHE A 13 -29.15 -1.35 9.33
N ALA A 14 -29.21 -0.97 8.05
CA ALA A 14 -29.50 -1.93 6.97
C ALA A 14 -28.80 -1.64 5.62
N ILE A 15 -27.53 -1.21 5.61
CA ILE A 15 -26.77 -1.08 4.33
C ILE A 15 -25.46 -1.87 4.31
N SER A 16 -24.96 -2.34 5.45
CA SER A 16 -23.68 -3.08 5.53
C SER A 16 -23.70 -4.48 4.88
N GLY A 17 -24.89 -5.02 4.57
CA GLY A 17 -25.03 -6.34 3.96
C GLY A 17 -24.84 -6.38 2.44
N CYS A 18 -25.04 -5.25 1.74
CA CYS A 18 -25.02 -5.23 0.26
C CYS A 18 -23.61 -5.03 -0.31
N GLN A 19 -22.79 -4.19 0.36
CA GLN A 19 -21.43 -3.85 -0.10
C GLN A 19 -20.45 -5.04 -0.01
N THR A 20 -20.65 -5.92 0.98
CA THR A 20 -19.75 -7.07 1.19
C THR A 20 -19.97 -8.18 0.15
N VAL A 21 -21.21 -8.43 -0.27
CA VAL A 21 -21.54 -9.44 -1.30
C VAL A 21 -21.04 -9.02 -2.67
N SER A 22 -21.21 -7.74 -3.04
CA SER A 22 -20.68 -7.16 -4.29
C SER A 22 -19.16 -7.30 -4.39
N SER A 23 -18.44 -6.92 -3.33
CA SER A 23 -16.98 -7.03 -3.28
C SER A 23 -16.48 -8.47 -3.43
N ALA A 24 -17.10 -9.44 -2.75
CA ALA A 24 -16.70 -10.84 -2.83
C ALA A 24 -16.93 -11.42 -4.24
N PHE A 25 -18.01 -11.02 -4.92
CA PHE A 25 -18.27 -11.41 -6.31
C PHE A 25 -17.18 -10.90 -7.25
N HIS A 26 -16.90 -9.59 -7.18
CA HIS A 26 -15.85 -8.96 -7.99
C HIS A 26 -14.45 -9.51 -7.68
N PHE A 27 -14.15 -9.79 -6.41
CA PHE A 27 -12.89 -10.42 -6.02
C PHE A 27 -12.71 -11.82 -6.63
N ARG A 28 -13.77 -12.64 -6.60
CA ARG A 28 -13.75 -13.97 -7.23
C ARG A 28 -13.55 -13.87 -8.74
N ALA A 29 -14.36 -13.05 -9.41
CA ALA A 29 -14.25 -12.85 -10.85
C ALA A 29 -12.84 -12.37 -11.27
N GLY A 30 -12.27 -11.44 -10.51
CA GLY A 30 -10.92 -10.94 -10.74
C GLY A 30 -9.82 -11.98 -10.46
N THR A 31 -10.00 -12.83 -9.45
CA THR A 31 -9.07 -13.93 -9.15
C THR A 31 -9.11 -15.00 -10.24
N ASP A 32 -10.31 -15.41 -10.67
CA ASP A 32 -10.46 -16.36 -11.77
C ASP A 32 -9.86 -15.80 -13.08
N ALA A 33 -9.97 -14.48 -13.31
CA ALA A 33 -9.34 -13.82 -14.45
C ALA A 33 -7.80 -13.82 -14.37
N LEU A 34 -7.22 -13.65 -13.17
CA LEU A 34 -5.77 -13.79 -12.97
C LEU A 34 -5.28 -15.19 -13.33
N GLU A 35 -6.00 -16.23 -12.90
CA GLU A 35 -5.66 -17.62 -13.18
C GLU A 35 -5.69 -17.93 -14.69
N ARG A 36 -6.64 -17.32 -15.42
CA ARG A 36 -6.72 -17.40 -16.88
C ARG A 36 -5.72 -16.51 -17.62
N GLY A 37 -4.97 -15.66 -16.92
CA GLY A 37 -4.06 -14.69 -17.52
C GLY A 37 -4.74 -13.48 -18.17
N ASP A 38 -6.06 -13.30 -17.97
CA ASP A 38 -6.78 -12.10 -18.42
C ASP A 38 -6.58 -10.96 -17.42
N TYR A 39 -5.38 -10.37 -17.46
CA TYR A 39 -4.97 -9.35 -16.51
C TYR A 39 -5.77 -8.06 -16.63
N LYS A 40 -6.33 -7.76 -17.82
CA LYS A 40 -7.18 -6.59 -18.03
C LYS A 40 -8.50 -6.74 -17.29
N LEU A 41 -9.19 -7.88 -17.47
CA LEU A 41 -10.41 -8.17 -16.73
C LEU A 41 -10.14 -8.28 -15.23
N ALA A 42 -9.05 -8.93 -14.84
CA ALA A 42 -8.64 -9.01 -13.44
C ALA A 42 -8.54 -7.64 -12.78
N ALA A 43 -7.84 -6.69 -13.43
CA ALA A 43 -7.71 -5.33 -12.91
C ALA A 43 -9.09 -4.65 -12.73
N VAL A 44 -9.95 -4.71 -13.74
CA VAL A 44 -11.30 -4.11 -13.69
C VAL A 44 -12.13 -4.66 -12.53
N GLU A 45 -12.18 -5.97 -12.38
CA GLU A 45 -12.98 -6.61 -11.32
C GLU A 45 -12.37 -6.35 -9.93
N LEU A 46 -11.04 -6.42 -9.80
CA LEU A 46 -10.37 -6.15 -8.53
C LEU A 46 -10.42 -4.65 -8.13
N GLU A 47 -10.47 -3.72 -9.08
CA GLU A 47 -10.71 -2.29 -8.82
C GLU A 47 -12.10 -2.05 -8.23
N LYS A 48 -13.14 -2.73 -8.74
CA LYS A 48 -14.49 -2.71 -8.15
C LYS A 48 -14.47 -3.29 -6.74
N ALA A 49 -13.87 -4.47 -6.58
CA ALA A 49 -13.76 -5.14 -5.29
C ALA A 49 -13.04 -4.27 -4.24
N ARG A 50 -11.97 -3.56 -4.65
CA ARG A 50 -11.19 -2.64 -3.80
C ARG A 50 -11.98 -1.38 -3.43
N SER A 51 -12.80 -0.88 -4.34
CA SER A 51 -13.68 0.27 -4.06
C SER A 51 -14.66 -0.04 -2.92
N ASP A 52 -15.18 -1.26 -2.90
CA ASP A 52 -16.10 -1.73 -1.86
C ASP A 52 -15.36 -2.09 -0.55
N ASN A 53 -14.18 -2.71 -0.64
CA ASN A 53 -13.37 -3.11 0.52
C ASN A 53 -11.91 -2.65 0.38
N PRO A 54 -11.63 -1.35 0.64
CA PRO A 54 -10.30 -0.79 0.46
C PRO A 54 -9.29 -1.32 1.47
N ASN A 55 -9.71 -1.99 2.54
CA ASN A 55 -8.83 -2.55 3.55
C ASN A 55 -8.70 -4.08 3.45
N TRP A 56 -9.04 -4.67 2.31
CA TRP A 56 -8.82 -6.11 2.13
C TRP A 56 -7.49 -6.37 1.43
N SER A 57 -6.48 -6.78 2.20
CA SER A 57 -5.11 -6.99 1.72
C SER A 57 -5.01 -8.00 0.56
N LYS A 58 -5.92 -9.01 0.49
CA LYS A 58 -5.97 -9.97 -0.63
C LYS A 58 -6.37 -9.33 -1.96
N ILE A 59 -7.39 -8.46 -1.95
CA ILE A 59 -7.83 -7.73 -3.14
C ILE A 59 -6.68 -6.87 -3.67
N ARG A 60 -6.05 -6.09 -2.77
CA ARG A 60 -4.93 -5.22 -3.14
C ARG A 60 -3.74 -5.99 -3.70
N ASN A 61 -3.36 -7.10 -3.07
CA ASN A 61 -2.31 -7.97 -3.60
C ASN A 61 -2.64 -8.46 -5.02
N ASN A 62 -3.85 -9.00 -5.23
CA ASN A 62 -4.26 -9.51 -6.53
C ASN A 62 -4.30 -8.39 -7.59
N LEU A 63 -4.75 -7.18 -7.20
CA LEU A 63 -4.75 -6.03 -8.08
C LEU A 63 -3.32 -5.60 -8.45
N GLY A 64 -2.41 -5.62 -7.47
CA GLY A 64 -0.98 -5.39 -7.70
C GLY A 64 -0.38 -6.40 -8.67
N VAL A 65 -0.75 -7.68 -8.57
CA VAL A 65 -0.34 -8.72 -9.52
C VAL A 65 -0.89 -8.45 -10.92
N ALA A 66 -2.18 -8.09 -11.04
CA ALA A 66 -2.79 -7.75 -12.32
C ALA A 66 -2.07 -6.57 -12.98
N TYR A 67 -1.83 -5.48 -12.25
CA TYR A 67 -1.07 -4.33 -12.75
C TYR A 67 0.35 -4.68 -13.14
N ALA A 68 1.06 -5.48 -12.33
CA ALA A 68 2.43 -5.90 -12.64
C ALA A 68 2.49 -6.67 -13.97
N ARG A 69 1.51 -7.53 -14.23
CA ARG A 69 1.40 -8.31 -15.47
C ARG A 69 1.00 -7.47 -16.68
N LEU A 70 0.33 -6.33 -16.45
CA LEU A 70 0.02 -5.33 -17.48
C LEU A 70 1.17 -4.34 -17.74
N GLY A 71 2.31 -4.45 -17.05
CA GLY A 71 3.41 -3.48 -17.14
C GLY A 71 3.16 -2.17 -16.39
N ARG A 72 2.03 -2.08 -15.66
CA ARG A 72 1.62 -0.95 -14.82
C ARG A 72 2.36 -0.99 -13.48
N HIS A 73 3.68 -0.86 -13.53
CA HIS A 73 4.57 -1.11 -12.38
C HIS A 73 4.37 -0.15 -11.21
N ASP A 74 4.11 1.13 -11.48
CA ASP A 74 3.93 2.13 -10.42
C ASP A 74 2.62 1.92 -9.66
N GLU A 75 1.59 1.41 -10.34
CA GLU A 75 0.31 1.05 -9.74
C GLU A 75 0.43 -0.26 -8.95
N ALA A 76 1.16 -1.24 -9.49
CA ALA A 76 1.47 -2.47 -8.79
C ALA A 76 2.22 -2.20 -7.47
N TRP A 77 3.25 -1.37 -7.51
CA TRP A 77 4.01 -0.95 -6.33
C TRP A 77 3.09 -0.37 -5.24
N ARG A 78 2.22 0.57 -5.62
CA ARG A 78 1.28 1.19 -4.68
C ARG A 78 0.32 0.20 -4.05
N GLU A 79 -0.19 -0.77 -4.81
CA GLU A 79 -1.10 -1.77 -4.29
C GLU A 79 -0.41 -2.79 -3.37
N PHE A 80 0.83 -3.21 -3.67
CA PHE A 80 1.59 -4.07 -2.77
C PHE A 80 1.95 -3.35 -1.46
N LEU A 81 2.40 -2.10 -1.55
CA LEU A 81 2.68 -1.27 -0.38
C LEU A 81 1.43 -1.05 0.47
N ALA A 82 0.27 -0.84 -0.15
CA ALA A 82 -0.99 -0.73 0.57
C ALA A 82 -1.44 -2.07 1.16
N ALA A 83 -1.20 -3.20 0.48
CA ALA A 83 -1.60 -4.52 0.96
C ALA A 83 -0.85 -4.93 2.24
N ILE A 84 0.44 -4.61 2.37
CA ILE A 84 1.22 -4.93 3.57
C ILE A 84 0.92 -3.99 4.76
N ALA A 85 0.30 -2.84 4.49
CA ALA A 85 -0.11 -1.89 5.53
C ALA A 85 -1.37 -2.33 6.28
N VAL A 86 -2.11 -3.30 5.72
CA VAL A 86 -3.44 -3.65 6.20
C VAL A 86 -3.46 -5.06 6.80
N PRO A 87 -3.77 -5.20 8.10
CA PRO A 87 -3.96 -6.50 8.73
C PRO A 87 -5.24 -7.22 8.23
N PRO A 88 -5.28 -8.56 8.28
CA PRO A 88 -4.20 -9.46 8.66
C PRO A 88 -3.09 -9.54 7.59
N GLU A 89 -1.91 -9.98 8.03
CA GLU A 89 -0.72 -10.15 7.21
C GLU A 89 -1.03 -10.95 5.94
N ASN A 90 -0.51 -10.48 4.80
CA ASN A 90 -0.61 -11.15 3.52
C ASN A 90 0.80 -11.53 3.04
N PRO A 91 1.22 -12.80 3.21
CA PRO A 91 2.55 -13.24 2.79
C PRO A 91 2.84 -13.03 1.30
N GLY A 92 1.82 -13.15 0.44
CA GLY A 92 1.95 -12.88 -0.98
C GLY A 92 2.23 -11.40 -1.25
N ALA A 93 1.58 -10.49 -0.51
CA ALA A 93 1.84 -9.06 -0.62
C ALA A 93 3.26 -8.71 -0.15
N ILE A 94 3.72 -9.33 0.95
CA ILE A 94 5.09 -9.15 1.46
C ILE A 94 6.11 -9.61 0.43
N GLN A 95 5.94 -10.81 -0.14
CA GLN A 95 6.84 -11.32 -1.18
C GLN A 95 6.88 -10.41 -2.41
N ASN A 96 5.73 -9.94 -2.88
CA ASN A 96 5.66 -9.02 -4.02
C ASN A 96 6.29 -7.66 -3.71
N PHE A 97 6.07 -7.13 -2.51
CA PHE A 97 6.71 -5.91 -2.02
C PHE A 97 8.24 -6.05 -2.02
N GLU A 98 8.77 -7.11 -1.40
CA GLU A 98 10.22 -7.36 -1.33
C GLU A 98 10.85 -7.50 -2.72
N LYS A 99 10.13 -8.14 -3.65
CA LYS A 99 10.56 -8.23 -5.05
C LYS A 99 10.68 -6.85 -5.72
N TYR A 100 9.69 -5.97 -5.53
CA TYR A 100 9.75 -4.61 -6.07
C TYR A 100 10.83 -3.78 -5.38
N TRP A 101 11.00 -3.95 -4.07
CA TRP A 101 12.07 -3.31 -3.33
C TRP A 101 13.46 -3.67 -3.90
N GLY A 102 13.72 -4.96 -4.09
CA GLY A 102 14.97 -5.43 -4.69
C GLY A 102 15.20 -4.91 -6.11
N ARG A 103 14.13 -4.65 -6.87
CA ARG A 103 14.25 -3.97 -8.17
C ARG A 103 14.81 -2.55 -8.00
N PHE A 104 14.30 -1.75 -7.06
CA PHE A 104 14.82 -0.40 -6.81
C PHE A 104 16.27 -0.40 -6.34
N GLU A 105 16.67 -1.41 -5.56
CA GLU A 105 18.08 -1.60 -5.17
C GLU A 105 18.95 -1.89 -6.40
N SER A 106 18.51 -2.81 -7.27
CA SER A 106 19.22 -3.16 -8.51
C SER A 106 19.29 -2.01 -9.53
N GLU A 107 18.29 -1.13 -9.55
CA GLU A 107 18.26 0.09 -10.37
C GLU A 107 19.18 1.20 -9.82
N GLY A 108 19.78 1.02 -8.63
CA GLY A 108 20.66 2.02 -8.00
C GLY A 108 19.92 3.19 -7.36
N VAL A 109 18.58 3.17 -7.34
CA VAL A 109 17.73 4.22 -6.76
C VAL A 109 18.03 4.40 -5.27
N LEU A 110 18.39 3.31 -4.59
CA LEU A 110 18.61 3.27 -3.14
C LEU A 110 20.11 3.29 -2.78
N ALA A 111 20.95 3.87 -3.64
CA ALA A 111 22.37 4.06 -3.34
C ALA A 111 22.60 5.15 -2.27
N LYS A 112 23.66 4.99 -1.47
CA LYS A 112 24.09 6.02 -0.52
C LYS A 112 24.36 7.33 -1.27
N GLY A 113 23.87 8.44 -0.73
CA GLY A 113 24.00 9.76 -1.31
C GLY A 113 22.90 10.15 -2.30
N THR A 114 22.01 9.22 -2.68
CA THR A 114 20.89 9.55 -3.58
C THR A 114 20.04 10.66 -2.97
N PRO A 115 19.73 11.74 -3.72
CA PRO A 115 18.82 12.79 -3.27
C PRO A 115 17.44 12.25 -2.93
N SER A 116 16.84 12.76 -1.85
CA SER A 116 15.51 12.38 -1.38
C SER A 116 14.43 12.57 -2.44
N GLU A 117 14.56 13.61 -3.27
CA GLU A 117 13.66 13.88 -4.40
C GLU A 117 13.67 12.76 -5.45
N ASN A 118 14.84 12.21 -5.79
CA ASN A 118 14.95 11.09 -6.73
C ASN A 118 14.29 9.84 -6.16
N VAL A 119 14.42 9.62 -4.85
CA VAL A 119 13.76 8.51 -4.17
C VAL A 119 12.23 8.73 -4.17
N LEU A 120 11.74 9.93 -3.87
CA LEU A 120 10.29 10.25 -3.92
C LEU A 120 9.72 10.09 -5.32
N HIS A 121 10.44 10.55 -6.33
CA HIS A 121 10.04 10.41 -7.72
C HIS A 121 9.85 8.93 -8.09
N ARG A 122 10.69 8.03 -7.56
CA ARG A 122 10.63 6.61 -7.88
C ARG A 122 9.68 5.80 -6.99
N LEU A 123 9.72 5.99 -5.68
CA LEU A 123 8.97 5.19 -4.70
C LEU A 123 7.63 5.83 -4.31
N GLY A 124 7.40 7.09 -4.67
CA GLY A 124 6.27 7.87 -4.18
C GLY A 124 6.49 8.37 -2.74
N ARG A 125 5.41 8.78 -2.08
CA ARG A 125 5.47 9.22 -0.67
C ARG A 125 5.57 8.02 0.27
N PRO A 126 6.34 8.14 1.37
CA PRO A 126 6.40 7.10 2.39
C PRO A 126 5.07 6.99 3.13
N GLN A 127 4.84 5.83 3.75
CA GLN A 127 3.69 5.63 4.64
C GLN A 127 3.85 6.41 5.93
N ILE A 128 5.08 6.48 6.45
CA ILE A 128 5.43 7.20 7.67
C ILE A 128 6.69 8.02 7.42
N GLU A 129 6.65 9.28 7.83
CA GLU A 129 7.80 10.18 7.88
C GLU A 129 8.04 10.61 9.33
N ILE A 130 9.26 10.39 9.83
CA ILE A 130 9.69 10.76 11.18
C ILE A 130 10.84 11.75 11.08
N ARG A 131 10.70 12.92 11.70
CA ARG A 131 11.78 13.92 11.81
C ARG A 131 12.53 13.72 13.12
N CYS A 132 13.83 13.46 13.05
CA CYS A 132 14.61 13.10 14.22
C CYS A 132 15.01 14.35 15.01
N LYS A 133 14.81 14.32 16.34
CA LYS A 133 15.12 15.48 17.22
C LYS A 133 16.58 15.50 17.65
N SER A 134 17.17 14.32 17.81
CA SER A 134 18.54 14.11 18.29
C SER A 134 19.62 14.31 17.20
N MET A 135 19.21 14.41 15.93
CA MET A 135 20.09 14.51 14.76
C MET A 135 19.62 15.67 13.90
N ALA A 136 20.45 16.70 13.75
CA ALA A 136 20.08 17.94 13.08
C ALA A 136 19.64 17.68 11.63
N GLY A 137 18.35 17.83 11.35
CA GLY A 137 17.79 17.75 10.00
C GLY A 137 17.60 16.35 9.42
N ALA A 138 17.81 15.28 10.21
CA ALA A 138 17.62 13.92 9.74
C ALA A 138 16.12 13.53 9.65
N VAL A 139 15.76 12.79 8.60
CA VAL A 139 14.40 12.30 8.35
C VAL A 139 14.44 10.80 8.06
N LEU A 140 13.53 10.05 8.68
CA LEU A 140 13.31 8.63 8.47
C LEU A 140 12.00 8.41 7.72
N TRP A 141 12.06 7.72 6.59
CA TRP A 141 10.92 7.30 5.79
C TRP A 141 10.69 5.80 5.91
N LEU A 142 9.45 5.38 6.13
CA LEU A 142 9.07 3.98 6.20
C LEU A 142 8.16 3.58 5.04
N TYR A 143 8.52 2.47 4.40
CA TYR A 143 7.78 1.76 3.37
C TYR A 143 7.64 0.31 3.80
N GLY A 144 6.51 -0.06 4.40
CA GLY A 144 6.30 -1.41 4.90
C GLY A 144 7.34 -1.80 5.93
N SER A 145 8.05 -2.89 5.65
CA SER A 145 9.16 -3.44 6.44
C SER A 145 10.49 -2.69 6.25
N LYS A 146 10.56 -1.72 5.33
CA LYS A 146 11.80 -1.03 4.94
C LYS A 146 11.80 0.40 5.43
N GLY A 147 12.99 0.88 5.79
CA GLY A 147 13.16 2.27 6.15
C GLY A 147 14.39 2.89 5.51
N LEU A 148 14.27 4.18 5.19
CA LEU A 148 15.29 4.98 4.54
C LEU A 148 15.57 6.21 5.40
N ARG A 149 16.84 6.44 5.74
CA ARG A 149 17.27 7.63 6.48
C ARG A 149 17.91 8.62 5.52
N PHE A 150 17.50 9.88 5.66
CA PHE A 150 18.02 11.02 4.91
C PHE A 150 18.64 12.03 5.85
N GLU A 151 19.82 12.52 5.49
CA GLU A 151 20.52 13.65 6.13
C GLU A 151 20.91 14.63 5.04
N GLU A 152 20.69 15.93 5.25
CA GLU A 152 20.93 16.96 4.23
C GLU A 152 20.29 16.62 2.86
N ASN A 153 19.09 16.02 2.90
CA ASN A 153 18.34 15.53 1.74
C ASN A 153 19.00 14.40 0.93
N LYS A 154 19.97 13.68 1.51
CA LYS A 154 20.65 12.55 0.86
C LYS A 154 20.52 11.27 1.67
N LEU A 155 20.34 10.15 0.98
CA LEU A 155 20.23 8.84 1.61
C LEU A 155 21.53 8.48 2.34
N THR A 156 21.44 8.09 3.61
CA THR A 156 22.65 7.88 4.44
C THR A 156 23.31 6.52 4.22
N GLU A 157 22.54 5.50 3.82
CA GLU A 157 22.97 4.10 3.70
C GLU A 157 22.31 3.44 2.48
N ALA A 158 22.95 2.42 1.92
CA ALA A 158 22.43 1.68 0.76
C ALA A 158 21.58 0.49 1.22
N GLY A 159 20.44 0.27 0.58
CA GLY A 159 19.50 -0.80 0.93
C GLY A 159 18.78 -0.52 2.25
N GLY A 160 17.46 -0.33 2.20
CA GLY A 160 16.65 0.18 3.33
C GLY A 160 16.38 -0.82 4.45
N MET A 161 17.34 -1.68 4.78
CA MET A 161 17.29 -2.45 6.00
C MET A 161 17.99 -1.66 7.10
N LEU A 162 17.22 -0.78 7.75
CA LEU A 162 17.59 -0.28 9.05
C LEU A 162 17.53 -1.48 10.01
N THR A 163 18.67 -2.12 10.25
CA THR A 163 18.85 -2.88 11.48
C THR A 163 18.41 -1.97 12.62
N ILE A 164 17.66 -2.54 13.55
CA ILE A 164 16.90 -1.95 14.66
C ILE A 164 17.84 -1.36 15.73
N ASN A 165 18.83 -0.59 15.27
CA ASN A 165 19.93 0.04 15.99
C ASN A 165 20.15 1.47 15.49
N LEU A 166 19.12 2.09 14.88
CA LEU A 166 19.09 3.53 14.83
C LEU A 166 19.04 4.02 16.27
N LYS A 167 20.09 4.75 16.67
CA LYS A 167 20.01 5.67 17.81
C LYS A 167 18.65 6.37 17.73
N PRO A 168 17.92 6.50 18.85
CA PRO A 168 16.59 7.07 18.84
C PRO A 168 16.62 8.42 18.12
N CYS A 169 15.91 8.48 16.99
CA CYS A 169 15.12 9.66 16.70
C CYS A 169 14.24 9.94 17.94
#